data_AF-A0A1C4NW31-F1
#
_entry.id   AF-A0A1C4NW31-F1
#
_cell.length_a   1.000
_cell.length_b   1.000
_cell.length_c   1.000
_cell.angle_alpha   90.00
_cell.angle_beta   90.00
_cell.angle_gamma   90.00
#
_symmetry.space_group_name_H-M   'P 1'
#
loop_
_entity.id
_entity.type
_entity.pdbx_description
1 polymer ?
#
loop_
_entity_poly.entity_id
_entity_poly.type
_entity_poly.pdbx_seq_one_letter_code
_entity_poly.pdbx_strand_id
1 'polypeptide(L)'
;RPESGPAGDRPRVRPTPEEARAIASWDRDLDSLTGELLRAREAVTDVPLPASLTVSQVLRMAADPDGFAQELARPMPRPPQPAARRGTRFHAWIEARFEALTLPFLEPDELPGAEAEIADEHDLETLKDAFERTAYAHRTPHRVEAPFQIAIAGRVVRGRIDAVYKDGEGDEARYEIVDWKTARTHSADPLQLALYRLAWAEQHGIEAESVAAAFVYVRDGEIVRPADLPGRAALERLLLAEDGCDEPPPEDVRAGR
;
A
#
# COMPACT_ATOMS: atom_id res chain seq x y z
N ARG A 1 51.40 7.03 -20.03
CA ARG A 1 50.73 7.49 -21.27
C ARG A 1 50.41 6.25 -22.10
N PRO A 2 49.14 5.80 -22.18
CA PRO A 2 48.72 4.88 -23.22
C PRO A 2 48.25 5.67 -24.45
N GLU A 3 48.61 5.17 -25.62
CA GLU A 3 48.32 5.76 -26.93
C GLU A 3 46.85 5.52 -27.31
N SER A 4 46.19 6.59 -27.75
CA SER A 4 44.83 6.58 -28.28
C SER A 4 44.86 6.08 -29.72
N GLY A 5 44.35 4.87 -29.99
CA GLY A 5 44.11 4.39 -31.35
C GLY A 5 42.91 5.09 -32.00
N PRO A 6 42.90 5.31 -33.32
CA PRO A 6 41.82 6.03 -34.00
C PRO A 6 40.54 5.19 -34.02
N ALA A 7 39.44 5.74 -33.53
CA ALA A 7 38.10 5.19 -33.72
C ALA A 7 37.79 5.18 -35.22
N GLY A 8 37.75 3.98 -35.82
CA GLY A 8 37.38 3.80 -37.21
C GLY A 8 35.96 4.30 -37.47
N ASP A 9 35.85 5.32 -38.31
CA ASP A 9 34.62 5.83 -38.89
C ASP A 9 34.01 4.75 -39.78
N ARG A 10 32.98 4.06 -39.30
CA ARG A 10 32.22 3.10 -40.13
C ARG A 10 31.39 3.90 -41.13
N PRO A 11 31.48 3.65 -42.44
CA PRO A 11 30.71 4.39 -43.43
C PRO A 11 29.21 4.18 -43.18
N ARG A 12 28.49 5.27 -42.94
CA ARG A 12 27.03 5.28 -42.92
C ARG A 12 26.55 4.97 -44.33
N VAL A 13 26.15 3.72 -44.57
CA VAL A 13 25.52 3.29 -45.82
C VAL A 13 24.27 4.14 -46.01
N ARG A 14 24.23 4.92 -47.10
CA ARG A 14 23.04 5.70 -47.44
C ARG A 14 22.01 4.73 -48.04
N PRO A 15 20.77 4.73 -47.54
CA PRO A 15 19.73 3.89 -48.10
C PRO A 15 19.47 4.30 -49.55
N THR A 16 19.19 3.31 -50.38
CA THR A 16 18.69 3.50 -51.73
C THR A 16 17.35 4.25 -51.72
N PRO A 17 16.93 4.87 -52.82
CA PRO A 17 15.63 5.56 -52.89
C PRO A 17 14.42 4.66 -52.59
N GLU A 18 14.55 3.35 -52.82
CA GLU A 18 13.52 2.37 -52.47
C GLU A 18 13.50 2.09 -50.97
N GLU A 19 14.65 1.85 -50.35
CA GLU A 19 14.79 1.70 -48.90
C GLU A 19 14.35 2.95 -48.15
N ALA A 20 14.67 4.15 -48.65
CA ALA A 20 14.23 5.41 -48.05
C ALA A 20 12.70 5.57 -48.08
N ARG A 21 12.03 5.09 -49.14
CA ARG A 21 10.56 5.10 -49.22
C ARG A 21 9.93 4.06 -48.30
N ALA A 22 10.55 2.89 -48.17
CA ALA A 22 10.11 1.85 -47.24
C ALA A 22 10.24 2.32 -45.78
N ILE A 23 11.39 2.89 -45.41
CA ILE A 23 11.62 3.48 -44.07
C ILE A 23 10.57 4.56 -43.78
N ALA A 24 10.35 5.50 -44.71
CA ALA A 24 9.34 6.54 -44.52
C ALA A 24 7.91 5.99 -44.41
N SER A 25 7.61 4.83 -45.01
CA SER A 25 6.33 4.15 -44.83
C SER A 25 6.22 3.54 -43.44
N TRP A 26 7.26 2.85 -42.99
CA TRP A 26 7.31 2.27 -41.66
C TRP A 26 7.24 3.33 -40.57
N ASP A 27 7.89 4.49 -40.76
CA ASP A 27 7.79 5.62 -39.81
C ASP A 27 6.34 6.11 -39.70
N ARG A 28 5.63 6.27 -40.83
CA ARG A 28 4.21 6.66 -40.83
C ARG A 28 3.32 5.61 -40.18
N ASP A 29 3.56 4.33 -40.44
CA ASP A 29 2.79 3.25 -39.85
C ASP A 29 3.04 3.18 -38.33
N LEU A 30 4.28 3.39 -37.90
CA LEU A 30 4.68 3.46 -36.49
C LEU A 30 4.03 4.66 -35.79
N ASP A 31 4.02 5.84 -36.42
CA ASP A 31 3.35 7.04 -35.91
C ASP A 31 1.84 6.83 -35.80
N SER A 32 1.21 6.17 -36.79
CA SER A 32 -0.23 5.86 -36.77
C SER A 32 -0.58 4.89 -35.64
N LEU A 33 0.16 3.79 -35.50
CA LEU A 33 -0.04 2.81 -34.43
C LEU A 33 0.23 3.41 -33.04
N THR A 34 1.24 4.28 -32.91
CA THR A 34 1.52 5.00 -31.66
C THR A 34 0.37 5.97 -31.33
N GLY A 35 -0.13 6.70 -32.32
CA GLY A 35 -1.26 7.63 -32.14
C GLY A 35 -2.58 6.92 -31.84
N GLU A 36 -2.82 5.72 -32.38
CA GLU A 36 -3.97 4.88 -32.02
C GLU A 36 -3.86 4.33 -30.60
N LEU A 37 -2.67 3.86 -30.21
CA LEU A 37 -2.43 3.33 -28.86
C LEU A 37 -2.56 4.42 -27.79
N LEU A 38 -2.07 5.64 -28.09
CA LEU A 38 -2.26 6.80 -27.22
C LEU A 38 -3.74 7.16 -27.06
N ARG A 39 -4.51 7.25 -28.16
CA ARG A 39 -5.96 7.55 -28.11
C ARG A 39 -6.77 6.46 -27.40
N ALA A 40 -6.43 5.19 -27.60
CA ALA A 40 -7.08 4.07 -26.91
C ALA A 40 -6.79 4.07 -25.40
N ARG A 41 -5.63 4.61 -25.00
CA ARG A 41 -5.25 4.79 -23.59
C ARG A 41 -5.87 6.05 -22.97
N GLU A 42 -6.14 7.06 -23.78
CA GLU A 42 -6.75 8.34 -23.37
C GLU A 42 -8.28 8.27 -23.22
N ALA A 43 -8.92 7.20 -23.71
CA ALA A 43 -10.33 6.94 -23.45
C ALA A 43 -10.57 6.72 -21.95
N VAL A 44 -10.94 7.79 -21.25
CA VAL A 44 -11.31 7.78 -19.83
C VAL A 44 -12.47 6.80 -19.66
N THR A 45 -12.22 5.72 -18.92
CA THR A 45 -13.28 4.81 -18.48
C THR A 45 -13.49 5.09 -17.01
N ASP A 46 -14.66 5.62 -16.66
CA ASP A 46 -15.03 5.79 -15.26
C ASP A 46 -15.22 4.41 -14.62
N VAL A 47 -14.36 4.08 -13.66
CA VAL A 47 -14.41 2.81 -12.94
C VAL A 47 -15.06 3.05 -11.59
N PRO A 48 -16.25 2.49 -11.32
CA PRO A 48 -16.93 2.73 -10.06
C PRO A 48 -16.12 2.10 -8.92
N LEU A 49 -15.87 2.89 -7.86
CA LEU A 49 -15.21 2.41 -6.66
C LEU A 49 -16.08 1.35 -5.95
N PRO A 50 -15.48 0.24 -5.48
CA PRO A 50 -16.19 -0.75 -4.68
C PRO A 50 -16.82 -0.17 -3.40
N ALA A 51 -17.98 -0.68 -3.01
CA ALA A 51 -18.65 -0.31 -1.77
C ALA A 51 -17.85 -0.69 -0.51
N SER A 52 -16.93 -1.65 -0.62
CA SER A 52 -16.00 -2.03 0.45
C SER A 52 -14.55 -2.00 -0.04
N LEU A 53 -13.71 -1.29 0.71
CA LEU A 53 -12.29 -1.14 0.46
C LEU A 53 -11.47 -1.66 1.64
N THR A 54 -10.36 -2.32 1.38
CA THR A 54 -9.34 -2.56 2.40
C THR A 54 -8.52 -1.28 2.62
N VAL A 55 -7.91 -1.15 3.79
CA VAL A 55 -6.95 -0.05 4.05
C VAL A 55 -5.88 0.02 2.98
N SER A 56 -5.30 -1.12 2.59
CA SER A 56 -4.31 -1.16 1.51
C SER A 56 -4.84 -0.66 0.16
N GLN A 57 -6.12 -0.87 -0.16
CA GLN A 57 -6.76 -0.30 -1.35
C GLN A 57 -6.92 1.21 -1.22
N VAL A 58 -7.32 1.72 -0.05
CA VAL A 58 -7.41 3.18 0.19
C VAL A 58 -6.04 3.85 0.04
N LEU A 59 -4.98 3.25 0.58
CA LEU A 59 -3.61 3.75 0.42
C LEU A 59 -3.16 3.71 -1.05
N ARG A 60 -3.42 2.61 -1.75
CA ARG A 60 -3.09 2.44 -3.18
C ARG A 60 -3.79 3.49 -4.05
N MET A 61 -5.07 3.74 -3.75
CA MET A 61 -5.89 4.74 -4.41
C MET A 61 -5.37 6.15 -4.12
N ALA A 62 -5.04 6.48 -2.88
CA ALA A 62 -4.49 7.78 -2.52
C ALA A 62 -3.13 8.06 -3.18
N ALA A 63 -2.30 7.03 -3.35
CA ALA A 63 -0.97 7.16 -3.94
C ALA A 63 -0.98 7.29 -5.47
N ASP A 64 -1.87 6.57 -6.16
CA ASP A 64 -2.02 6.64 -7.62
C ASP A 64 -3.44 6.17 -8.01
N PRO A 65 -4.41 7.11 -8.10
CA PRO A 65 -5.81 6.83 -8.41
C PRO A 65 -5.99 6.17 -9.77
N ASP A 66 -5.30 6.65 -10.81
CA ASP A 66 -5.38 6.14 -12.17
C ASP A 66 -4.93 4.69 -12.26
N GLY A 67 -3.82 4.35 -11.62
CA GLY A 67 -3.33 2.98 -11.56
C GLY A 67 -4.25 2.08 -10.75
N PHE A 68 -4.87 2.58 -9.68
CA PHE A 68 -5.87 1.81 -8.93
C PHE A 68 -7.13 1.54 -9.78
N ALA A 69 -7.62 2.52 -10.52
CA ALA A 69 -8.74 2.36 -11.46
C ALA A 69 -8.42 1.33 -12.55
N GLN A 70 -7.21 1.37 -13.11
CA GLN A 70 -6.74 0.37 -14.07
C GLN A 70 -6.68 -1.05 -13.47
N GLU A 71 -6.21 -1.18 -12.24
CA GLU A 71 -6.18 -2.47 -11.51
C GLU A 71 -7.59 -3.02 -11.28
N LEU A 72 -8.56 -2.16 -10.97
CA LEU A 72 -9.97 -2.53 -10.83
C LEU A 72 -10.59 -2.95 -12.17
N ALA A 73 -10.29 -2.23 -13.25
CA ALA A 73 -10.78 -2.55 -14.58
C ALA A 73 -10.17 -3.83 -15.15
N ARG A 74 -8.90 -4.13 -14.82
CA ARG A 74 -8.16 -5.27 -15.35
C ARG A 74 -7.32 -5.96 -14.25
N PRO A 75 -7.94 -6.79 -13.40
CA PRO A 75 -7.23 -7.48 -12.33
C PRO A 75 -6.20 -8.47 -12.87
N MET A 76 -4.92 -8.18 -12.65
CA MET A 76 -3.81 -9.07 -13.03
C MET A 76 -3.34 -9.91 -11.83
N PRO A 77 -2.99 -11.20 -12.03
CA PRO A 77 -2.35 -12.00 -10.99
C PRO A 77 -1.03 -11.34 -10.55
N ARG A 78 -0.89 -11.08 -9.25
CA ARG A 78 0.37 -10.53 -8.70
C ARG A 78 1.35 -11.68 -8.42
N PRO A 79 2.62 -11.58 -8.83
CA PRO A 79 3.62 -12.59 -8.49
C PRO A 79 3.86 -12.62 -6.97
N PRO A 80 4.19 -13.78 -6.39
CA PRO A 80 4.52 -13.87 -4.97
C PRO A 80 5.74 -13.01 -4.64
N GLN A 81 5.61 -12.10 -3.68
CA GLN A 81 6.70 -11.24 -3.23
C GLN A 81 7.34 -11.82 -1.96
N PRO A 82 8.62 -12.27 -1.99
CA PRO A 82 9.28 -12.85 -0.81
C PRO A 82 9.30 -11.91 0.40
N ALA A 83 9.48 -10.60 0.18
CA ALA A 83 9.44 -9.61 1.25
C ALA A 83 8.08 -9.54 1.96
N ALA A 84 6.98 -9.78 1.24
CA ALA A 84 5.64 -9.85 1.83
C ALA A 84 5.48 -11.10 2.71
N ARG A 85 6.10 -12.24 2.32
CA ARG A 85 6.07 -13.48 3.12
C ARG A 85 6.73 -13.30 4.48
N ARG A 86 7.88 -12.60 4.53
CA ARG A 86 8.58 -12.30 5.79
C ARG A 86 7.74 -11.46 6.73
N GLY A 87 7.07 -10.42 6.20
CA GLY A 87 6.11 -9.62 6.97
C GLY A 87 5.02 -10.51 7.57
N THR A 88 4.30 -11.26 6.73
CA THR A 88 3.24 -12.17 7.17
C THR A 88 3.68 -13.13 8.28
N ARG A 89 4.86 -13.76 8.14
CA ARG A 89 5.40 -14.66 9.17
C ARG A 89 5.71 -13.94 10.48
N PHE A 90 6.26 -12.73 10.42
CA PHE A 90 6.53 -11.92 11.61
C PHE A 90 5.23 -11.54 12.35
N HIS A 91 4.20 -11.09 11.63
CA HIS A 91 2.90 -10.78 12.24
C HIS A 91 2.25 -12.02 12.87
N ALA A 92 2.28 -13.16 12.17
CA ALA A 92 1.78 -14.43 12.72
C ALA A 92 2.55 -14.87 13.98
N TRP A 93 3.86 -14.68 14.04
CA TRP A 93 4.65 -14.95 15.24
C TRP A 93 4.27 -14.03 16.40
N ILE A 94 4.07 -12.74 16.14
CA ILE A 94 3.63 -11.79 17.17
C ILE A 94 2.24 -12.16 17.71
N GLU A 95 1.30 -12.47 16.82
CA GLU A 95 -0.04 -12.95 17.17
C GLU A 95 0.06 -14.17 18.10
N ALA A 96 0.80 -15.21 17.70
CA ALA A 96 0.99 -16.41 18.51
C ALA A 96 1.65 -16.12 19.87
N ARG A 97 2.65 -15.23 19.92
CA ARG A 97 3.33 -14.84 21.16
C ARG A 97 2.38 -14.21 22.17
N PHE A 98 1.49 -13.32 21.73
CA PHE A 98 0.56 -12.63 22.63
C PHE A 98 -0.74 -13.41 22.85
N GLU A 99 -1.13 -14.28 21.93
CA GLU A 99 -2.24 -15.23 22.12
C GLU A 99 -1.88 -16.31 23.15
N ALA A 100 -0.64 -16.82 23.13
CA ALA A 100 -0.13 -17.77 24.12
C ALA A 100 -0.04 -17.20 25.56
N LEU A 101 -0.03 -15.88 25.73
CA LEU A 101 -0.16 -15.23 27.05
C LEU A 101 -1.61 -15.27 27.58
N THR A 102 -2.59 -15.68 26.77
CA THR A 102 -4.02 -15.67 27.08
C THR A 102 -4.61 -17.09 27.25
N LEU A 103 -3.90 -18.14 26.79
CA LEU A 103 -4.33 -19.54 26.88
C LEU A 103 -3.16 -20.47 27.30
N PRO A 104 -3.40 -21.59 28.02
CA PRO A 104 -2.36 -22.54 28.33
C PRO A 104 -1.94 -23.32 27.06
N PHE A 105 -0.69 -23.09 26.66
CA PHE A 105 0.20 -23.79 25.72
C PHE A 105 -0.41 -24.87 24.79
N LEU A 106 -0.34 -24.61 23.49
CA LEU A 106 -0.16 -25.62 22.46
C LEU A 106 1.10 -25.27 21.68
N GLU A 107 2.08 -26.18 21.72
CA GLU A 107 3.34 -26.06 20.98
C GLU A 107 3.07 -26.22 19.48
N PRO A 108 3.71 -25.43 18.59
CA PRO A 108 3.55 -25.62 17.15
C PRO A 108 4.42 -26.78 16.65
N ASP A 109 3.79 -27.77 16.03
CA ASP A 109 4.46 -28.79 15.22
C ASP A 109 5.12 -28.17 13.98
N GLU A 110 6.41 -28.47 13.79
CA GLU A 110 7.20 -28.16 12.60
C GLU A 110 6.91 -29.15 11.46
N LEU A 111 6.70 -28.66 10.23
CA LEU A 111 6.77 -29.48 9.01
C LEU A 111 7.73 -28.83 7.98
N PRO A 112 8.54 -29.61 7.22
CA PRO A 112 9.76 -29.12 6.58
C PRO A 112 9.68 -28.97 5.03
N GLY A 113 10.47 -28.06 4.43
CA GLY A 113 10.59 -27.93 2.96
C GLY A 113 11.61 -26.93 2.36
N ALA A 114 12.89 -27.33 2.24
CA ALA A 114 13.92 -26.91 1.26
C ALA A 114 14.47 -25.45 1.25
N GLU A 115 15.80 -25.36 1.42
CA GLU A 115 16.82 -24.28 1.21
C GLU A 115 16.40 -22.79 1.15
N ALA A 116 15.32 -22.41 0.47
CA ALA A 116 14.73 -21.07 0.55
C ALA A 116 14.04 -20.81 1.91
N GLU A 117 13.57 -21.86 2.60
CA GLU A 117 13.03 -21.76 3.96
C GLU A 117 14.09 -21.36 4.98
N ILE A 118 15.34 -21.79 4.81
CA ILE A 118 16.41 -21.54 5.78
C ILE A 118 16.79 -20.05 5.81
N ALA A 119 16.86 -19.41 4.63
CA ALA A 119 17.14 -17.99 4.53
C ALA A 119 16.01 -17.15 5.12
N ASP A 120 14.76 -17.53 4.85
CA ASP A 120 13.58 -16.87 5.40
C ASP A 120 13.50 -17.03 6.93
N GLU A 121 13.87 -18.19 7.47
CA GLU A 121 13.86 -18.46 8.91
C GLU A 121 14.94 -17.65 9.64
N HIS A 122 16.14 -17.55 9.07
CA HIS A 122 17.19 -16.68 9.63
C HIS A 122 16.79 -15.21 9.62
N ASP A 123 16.10 -14.77 8.57
CA ASP A 123 15.54 -13.41 8.45
C ASP A 123 14.43 -13.17 9.49
N LEU A 124 13.61 -14.18 9.79
CA LEU A 124 12.58 -14.12 10.82
C LEU A 124 13.20 -14.06 12.21
N GLU A 125 14.18 -14.91 12.52
CA GLU A 125 14.86 -14.90 13.82
C GLU A 125 15.54 -13.57 14.10
N THR A 126 16.18 -12.98 13.07
CA THR A 126 16.73 -11.62 13.16
C THR A 126 15.66 -10.57 13.50
N LEU A 127 14.44 -10.72 12.95
CA LEU A 127 13.32 -9.82 13.26
C LEU A 127 12.79 -10.04 14.68
N LYS A 128 12.75 -11.28 15.18
CA LYS A 128 12.38 -11.58 16.57
C LYS A 128 13.36 -10.92 17.54
N ASP A 129 14.66 -11.15 17.35
CA ASP A 129 15.73 -10.54 18.15
C ASP A 129 15.66 -9.00 18.12
N ALA A 130 15.30 -8.43 16.96
CA ALA A 130 15.14 -7.00 16.81
C ALA A 130 13.89 -6.46 17.52
N PHE A 131 12.78 -7.18 17.41
CA PHE A 131 11.56 -6.87 18.16
C PHE A 131 11.80 -6.90 19.66
N GLU A 132 12.52 -7.90 20.18
CA GLU A 132 12.82 -8.04 21.62
C GLU A 132 13.60 -6.87 22.22
N ARG A 133 14.31 -6.11 21.38
CA ARG A 133 15.01 -4.89 21.80
C ARG A 133 14.11 -3.64 21.80
N THR A 134 12.89 -3.73 21.28
CA THR A 134 11.94 -2.61 21.26
C THR A 134 11.21 -2.47 22.60
N ALA A 135 10.77 -1.25 22.91
CA ALA A 135 9.95 -1.00 24.09
C ALA A 135 8.62 -1.79 24.10
N TYR A 136 8.13 -2.19 22.92
CA TYR A 136 6.85 -2.89 22.77
C TYR A 136 6.94 -4.40 23.04
N ALA A 137 8.13 -5.00 23.02
CA ALA A 137 8.30 -6.42 23.36
C ALA A 137 8.04 -6.75 24.83
N HIS A 138 8.17 -5.75 25.71
CA HIS A 138 7.98 -5.88 27.16
C HIS A 138 6.64 -5.28 27.64
N ARG A 139 5.81 -4.76 26.73
CA ARG A 139 4.48 -4.26 27.05
C ARG A 139 3.44 -5.29 26.65
N THR A 140 2.43 -5.49 27.49
CA THR A 140 1.28 -6.33 27.12
C THR A 140 0.29 -5.50 26.29
N PRO A 141 0.05 -5.85 25.03
CA PRO A 141 -0.96 -5.18 24.22
C PRO A 141 -2.36 -5.45 24.79
N HIS A 142 -3.25 -4.45 24.69
CA HIS A 142 -4.66 -4.59 25.02
C HIS A 142 -5.39 -5.48 23.99
N ARG A 143 -5.02 -5.34 22.72
CA ARG A 143 -5.47 -6.18 21.60
C ARG A 143 -4.33 -6.33 20.59
N VAL A 144 -4.26 -7.49 19.96
CA VAL A 144 -3.37 -7.79 18.84
C VAL A 144 -4.23 -8.25 17.67
N GLU A 145 -3.83 -7.92 16.44
CA GLU A 145 -4.51 -8.31 15.20
C GLU A 145 -6.02 -7.94 15.25
N ALA A 146 -6.34 -6.76 15.78
CA ALA A 146 -7.71 -6.32 16.05
C ALA A 146 -8.44 -5.98 14.73
N PRO A 147 -9.49 -6.73 14.34
CA PRO A 147 -10.23 -6.45 13.12
C PRO A 147 -11.11 -5.22 13.29
N PHE A 148 -11.24 -4.43 12.23
CA PHE A 148 -12.16 -3.30 12.22
C PHE A 148 -12.89 -3.12 10.91
N GLN A 149 -14.01 -2.41 11.02
CA GLN A 149 -14.81 -1.96 9.91
C GLN A 149 -15.43 -0.62 10.27
N ILE A 150 -15.24 0.39 9.41
CA ILE A 150 -15.83 1.72 9.57
C ILE A 150 -16.47 2.20 8.28
N ALA A 151 -17.47 3.07 8.40
CA ALA A 151 -18.13 3.70 7.26
C ALA A 151 -17.62 5.14 7.09
N ILE A 152 -16.99 5.40 5.95
CA ILE A 152 -16.48 6.72 5.57
C ILE A 152 -17.06 7.07 4.21
N ALA A 153 -17.70 8.23 4.07
CA ALA A 153 -18.29 8.70 2.81
C ALA A 153 -19.20 7.64 2.11
N GLY A 154 -20.05 6.96 2.90
CA GLY A 154 -20.96 5.93 2.38
C GLY A 154 -20.30 4.60 1.99
N ARG A 155 -18.97 4.48 2.16
CA ARG A 155 -18.17 3.29 1.83
C ARG A 155 -17.65 2.61 3.07
N VAL A 156 -17.54 1.29 3.01
CA VAL A 156 -17.03 0.47 4.11
C VAL A 156 -15.52 0.29 3.97
N VAL A 157 -14.74 0.87 4.88
CA VAL A 157 -13.31 0.61 4.98
C VAL A 157 -13.06 -0.46 6.04
N ARG A 158 -12.36 -1.52 5.65
CA ARG A 158 -12.03 -2.67 6.53
C ARG A 158 -10.53 -2.89 6.61
N GLY A 159 -10.09 -3.40 7.74
CA GLY A 159 -8.68 -3.69 7.96
C GLY A 159 -8.46 -4.38 9.29
N ARG A 160 -7.20 -4.39 9.69
CA ARG A 160 -6.76 -4.95 10.95
C ARG A 160 -5.66 -4.09 11.52
N ILE A 161 -5.75 -3.82 12.82
CA ILE A 161 -4.74 -3.08 13.57
C ILE A 161 -3.79 -4.10 14.19
N ASP A 162 -2.49 -3.97 13.95
CA ASP A 162 -1.51 -4.95 14.43
C ASP A 162 -1.52 -5.03 15.96
N ALA A 163 -1.45 -3.89 16.65
CA ALA A 163 -1.61 -3.84 18.09
C ALA A 163 -2.22 -2.55 18.60
N VAL A 164 -2.94 -2.68 19.71
CA VAL A 164 -3.45 -1.58 20.50
C VAL A 164 -2.94 -1.74 21.91
N TYR A 165 -2.26 -0.71 22.42
CA TYR A 165 -1.86 -0.59 23.82
C TYR A 165 -2.82 0.33 24.56
N LYS A 166 -3.00 0.06 25.85
CA LYS A 166 -3.86 0.84 26.73
C LYS A 166 -3.08 1.16 28.00
N ASP A 167 -3.00 2.44 28.35
CA ASP A 167 -2.43 2.92 29.59
C ASP A 167 -3.55 3.52 30.46
N GLY A 168 -3.70 3.03 31.69
CA GLY A 168 -4.77 3.46 32.61
C GLY A 168 -6.09 2.69 32.48
N GLU A 169 -7.04 3.03 33.35
CA GLU A 169 -8.38 2.41 33.42
C GLU A 169 -9.48 3.48 33.40
N GLY A 170 -10.72 3.06 33.11
CA GLY A 170 -11.87 3.96 33.05
C GLY A 170 -11.78 5.01 31.94
N ASP A 171 -12.38 6.18 32.19
CA ASP A 171 -12.51 7.27 31.22
C ASP A 171 -11.20 8.02 30.96
N GLU A 172 -10.17 7.81 31.79
CA GLU A 172 -8.83 8.39 31.62
C GLU A 172 -7.88 7.48 30.80
N ALA A 173 -8.38 6.35 30.32
CA ALA A 173 -7.57 5.42 29.56
C ALA A 173 -7.04 6.05 28.26
N ARG A 174 -5.72 5.96 28.06
CA ARG A 174 -5.07 6.38 26.83
C ARG A 174 -4.78 5.16 25.96
N TYR A 175 -5.07 5.30 24.68
CA TYR A 175 -4.84 4.25 23.70
C TYR A 175 -3.69 4.63 22.78
N GLU A 176 -2.82 3.67 22.46
CA GLU A 176 -1.76 3.81 21.47
C GLU A 176 -1.86 2.68 20.46
N ILE A 177 -2.10 3.04 19.20
CA ILE A 177 -2.08 2.12 18.07
C ILE A 177 -0.64 1.96 17.58
N VAL A 178 -0.25 0.71 17.36
CA VAL A 178 1.07 0.36 16.84
C VAL A 178 0.90 -0.46 15.58
N ASP A 179 1.66 -0.08 14.55
CA ASP A 179 1.82 -0.85 13.33
C ASP A 179 3.30 -1.21 13.14
N TRP A 180 3.59 -2.51 13.01
CA TRP A 180 4.96 -3.02 12.91
C TRP A 180 5.40 -3.09 11.45
N LYS A 181 6.51 -2.42 11.13
CA LYS A 181 7.13 -2.45 9.81
C LYS A 181 8.38 -3.31 9.83
N THR A 182 8.40 -4.34 8.98
CA THR A 182 9.53 -5.27 8.80
C THR A 182 10.39 -4.97 7.57
N ALA A 183 9.94 -4.03 6.73
CA ALA A 183 10.69 -3.52 5.59
C ALA A 183 11.88 -2.66 6.04
N ARG A 184 12.96 -2.65 5.24
CA ARG A 184 14.16 -1.84 5.52
C ARG A 184 13.96 -0.35 5.23
N THR A 185 13.01 -0.01 4.37
CA THR A 185 12.72 1.37 3.97
C THR A 185 11.63 1.97 4.83
N HIS A 186 11.85 3.20 5.28
CA HIS A 186 10.91 3.96 6.09
C HIS A 186 9.94 4.73 5.19
N SER A 187 9.10 3.98 4.49
CA SER A 187 8.18 4.51 3.47
C SER A 187 6.72 4.24 3.83
N ALA A 188 6.41 4.15 5.13
CA ALA A 188 5.05 3.88 5.58
C ALA A 188 4.20 5.14 5.40
N ASP A 189 3.03 4.99 4.80
CA ASP A 189 2.11 6.10 4.58
C ASP A 189 1.36 6.42 5.89
N PRO A 190 1.49 7.64 6.44
CA PRO A 190 0.76 8.05 7.65
C PRO A 190 -0.77 7.91 7.54
N LEU A 191 -1.33 7.92 6.33
CA LEU A 191 -2.75 7.67 6.08
C LEU A 191 -3.23 6.34 6.66
N GLN A 192 -2.34 5.35 6.75
CA GLN A 192 -2.64 4.05 7.35
C GLN A 192 -2.98 4.20 8.84
N LEU A 193 -2.14 4.90 9.59
CA LEU A 193 -2.37 5.16 11.01
C LEU A 193 -3.57 6.06 11.23
N ALA A 194 -3.85 7.01 10.33
CA ALA A 194 -5.06 7.84 10.40
C ALA A 194 -6.33 6.99 10.32
N LEU A 195 -6.39 6.03 9.40
CA LEU A 195 -7.50 5.08 9.28
C LEU A 195 -7.64 4.20 10.52
N TYR A 196 -6.54 3.67 11.05
CA TYR A 196 -6.57 2.83 12.26
C TYR A 196 -7.02 3.62 13.49
N ARG A 197 -6.51 4.83 13.65
CA ARG A 197 -6.87 5.76 14.73
C ARG A 197 -8.35 6.08 14.70
N LEU A 198 -8.88 6.45 13.53
CA LEU A 198 -10.30 6.72 13.35
C LEU A 198 -11.13 5.47 13.64
N ALA A 199 -10.71 4.31 13.13
CA ALA A 199 -11.42 3.06 13.31
C ALA A 199 -11.57 2.67 14.78
N TRP A 200 -10.46 2.72 15.52
CA TRP A 200 -10.47 2.41 16.94
C TRP A 200 -11.34 3.38 17.74
N ALA A 201 -11.21 4.68 17.44
CA ALA A 201 -11.96 5.74 18.10
C ALA A 201 -13.47 5.57 17.94
N GLU A 202 -13.96 5.34 16.72
CA GLU A 202 -15.38 5.15 16.45
C GLU A 202 -15.95 3.89 17.08
N GLN A 203 -15.21 2.78 17.04
CA GLN A 203 -15.66 1.52 17.64
C GLN A 203 -15.82 1.60 19.17
N HIS A 204 -15.04 2.47 19.82
CA HIS A 204 -15.03 2.61 21.27
C HIS A 204 -15.72 3.89 21.77
N GLY A 205 -16.24 4.72 20.86
CA GLY A 205 -16.92 5.97 21.21
C GLY A 205 -16.02 7.00 21.90
N ILE A 206 -14.75 7.07 21.50
CA ILE A 206 -13.76 8.05 22.01
C ILE A 206 -13.32 9.01 20.90
N GLU A 207 -12.75 10.15 21.27
CA GLU A 207 -12.20 11.10 20.32
C GLU A 207 -10.95 10.54 19.62
N ALA A 208 -10.81 10.75 18.31
CA ALA A 208 -9.66 10.22 17.57
C ALA A 208 -8.34 10.84 18.06
N GLU A 209 -8.38 12.08 18.54
CA GLU A 209 -7.25 12.84 19.08
C GLU A 209 -6.73 12.27 20.40
N SER A 210 -7.54 11.49 21.15
CA SER A 210 -7.09 10.81 22.37
C SER A 210 -6.36 9.49 22.09
N VAL A 211 -6.32 9.05 20.84
CA VAL A 211 -5.67 7.81 20.41
C VAL A 211 -4.34 8.16 19.72
N ALA A 212 -3.23 7.84 20.38
CA ALA A 212 -1.91 7.94 19.79
C ALA A 212 -1.72 6.85 18.72
N ALA A 213 -0.85 7.10 17.74
CA ALA A 213 -0.51 6.11 16.72
C ALA A 213 0.97 6.19 16.33
N ALA A 214 1.60 5.04 16.14
CA ALA A 214 3.02 4.95 15.83
C ALA A 214 3.34 3.81 14.86
N PHE A 215 4.33 4.05 14.01
CA PHE A 215 5.03 2.98 13.28
C PHE A 215 6.23 2.51 14.09
N VAL A 216 6.45 1.21 14.13
CA VAL A 216 7.63 0.60 14.74
C VAL A 216 8.41 -0.14 13.66
N TYR A 217 9.55 0.41 13.28
CA TYR A 217 10.46 -0.21 12.32
C TYR A 217 11.32 -1.24 13.03
N VAL A 218 10.84 -2.49 13.03
CA VAL A 218 11.33 -3.57 13.90
C VAL A 218 12.84 -3.79 13.77
N ARG A 219 13.38 -3.75 12.55
CA ARG A 219 14.80 -3.99 12.28
C ARG A 219 15.72 -2.99 12.98
N ASP A 220 15.33 -1.73 12.96
CA ASP A 220 16.16 -0.61 13.44
C ASP A 220 15.76 -0.20 14.88
N GLY A 221 14.62 -0.69 15.37
CA GLY A 221 14.02 -0.32 16.65
C GLY A 221 13.45 1.10 16.68
N GLU A 222 13.38 1.77 15.53
CA GLU A 222 12.90 3.14 15.42
C GLU A 222 11.37 3.21 15.57
N ILE A 223 10.91 4.21 16.33
CA ILE A 223 9.49 4.49 16.53
C ILE A 223 9.18 5.85 15.92
N VAL A 224 8.36 5.86 14.87
CA VAL A 224 7.93 7.09 14.19
C VAL A 224 6.49 7.40 14.60
N ARG A 225 6.28 8.61 15.13
CA ARG A 225 4.96 9.13 15.51
C ARG A 225 4.61 10.32 14.61
N PRO A 226 3.80 10.12 13.56
CA PRO A 226 3.36 11.24 12.73
C PRO A 226 2.54 12.23 13.56
N ALA A 227 2.91 13.51 13.50
CA ALA A 227 2.27 14.55 14.31
C ALA A 227 0.91 14.98 13.77
N ASP A 228 0.75 15.01 12.44
CA ASP A 228 -0.47 15.46 11.76
C ASP A 228 -1.07 14.31 10.95
N LEU A 229 -1.95 13.56 11.61
CA LEU A 229 -2.71 12.48 10.99
C LEU A 229 -4.06 13.02 10.51
N PRO A 230 -4.45 12.77 9.25
CA PRO A 230 -5.76 13.15 8.73
C PRO A 230 -6.91 12.74 9.66
N GLY A 231 -7.83 13.69 9.89
CA GLY A 231 -9.09 13.44 10.59
C GLY A 231 -10.18 12.92 9.65
N ARG A 232 -11.36 12.64 10.20
CA ARG A 232 -12.51 12.08 9.45
C ARG A 232 -12.84 12.87 8.18
N ALA A 233 -12.97 14.18 8.28
CA ALA A 233 -13.33 15.01 7.13
C ALA A 233 -12.30 14.97 5.99
N ALA A 234 -11.01 14.79 6.29
CA ALA A 234 -9.97 14.64 5.28
C ALA A 234 -10.05 13.27 4.59
N LEU A 235 -10.34 12.21 5.35
CA LEU A 235 -10.56 10.86 4.83
C LEU A 235 -11.83 10.78 3.97
N GLU A 236 -12.90 11.49 4.35
CA GLU A 236 -14.12 11.60 3.55
C GLU A 236 -13.85 12.30 2.22
N ARG A 237 -13.11 13.42 2.21
CA ARG A 237 -12.73 14.09 0.96
C ARG A 237 -11.91 13.20 0.05
N LEU A 238 -10.97 12.42 0.60
CA LEU A 238 -10.18 11.47 -0.18
C LEU A 238 -11.06 10.43 -0.91
N LEU A 239 -12.16 10.00 -0.30
CA LEU A 239 -13.08 9.03 -0.87
C LEU A 239 -14.17 9.65 -1.76
N LEU A 240 -14.45 10.95 -1.62
CA LEU A 240 -15.47 11.69 -2.37
C LEU A 240 -14.92 12.45 -3.59
N ALA A 241 -13.63 12.82 -3.60
CA ALA A 241 -13.05 13.66 -4.66
C ALA A 241 -13.22 13.08 -6.08
N GLU A 242 -13.51 11.79 -6.19
CA GLU A 242 -13.71 11.08 -7.46
C GLU A 242 -15.18 10.83 -7.82
N ASP A 243 -16.14 11.12 -6.93
CA ASP A 243 -17.58 11.06 -7.26
C ASP A 243 -18.04 12.32 -8.03
N GLY A 244 -17.13 13.25 -8.37
CA GLY A 244 -17.40 14.60 -8.87
C GLY A 244 -17.39 14.80 -10.39
N CYS A 245 -17.45 13.75 -11.21
CA CYS A 245 -17.60 13.86 -12.67
C CYS A 245 -19.05 13.52 -13.09
N ASP A 246 -20.02 14.27 -12.57
CA ASP A 246 -21.41 14.23 -13.06
C ASP A 246 -21.83 15.66 -13.40
N GLU A 247 -21.20 16.23 -14.44
CA GLU A 247 -21.64 17.49 -15.04
C GLU A 247 -22.63 17.14 -16.17
N PRO A 248 -23.93 17.52 -16.07
CA PRO A 248 -24.89 17.20 -17.11
C PRO A 248 -24.51 17.91 -18.40
N PRO A 249 -24.73 17.30 -19.58
CA PRO A 249 -24.35 17.90 -20.84
C PRO A 249 -25.08 19.23 -21.03
N PRO A 250 -24.41 20.28 -21.54
CA PRO A 250 -25.08 21.53 -21.85
C PRO A 250 -26.11 21.27 -22.96
N GLU A 251 -27.39 21.44 -22.63
CA GLU A 251 -28.46 21.57 -23.62
C GLU A 251 -28.25 22.87 -24.39
N ASP A 252 -27.53 22.81 -25.51
CA ASP A 252 -27.67 23.80 -26.58
C ASP A 252 -27.06 23.31 -27.90
N VAL A 253 -27.86 22.58 -28.69
CA VAL A 253 -27.69 22.57 -30.15
C VAL A 253 -29.02 22.94 -30.78
N ARG A 254 -29.13 24.24 -31.11
CA ARG A 254 -30.18 24.76 -31.99
C ARG A 254 -30.13 24.02 -33.33
N ALA A 255 -31.25 23.44 -33.72
CA ALA A 255 -31.49 22.98 -35.09
C ALA A 255 -31.46 24.17 -36.06
N GLY A 256 -30.41 24.24 -36.87
CA GLY A 256 -30.32 25.14 -38.03
C GLY A 256 -30.93 24.46 -39.26
N ARG A 257 -31.89 25.16 -39.87
CA ARG A 257 -32.54 24.86 -41.15
C ARG A 257 -31.61 25.02 -42.34
#